data_AF-A0AAW0RC03-F1
#
_entry.id   AF-A0AAW0RC03-F1
#
_cell.length_a   1.000
_cell.length_b   1.000
_cell.length_c   1.000
_cell.angle_alpha   90.00
_cell.angle_beta   90.00
_cell.angle_gamma   90.00
#
_symmetry.space_group_name_H-M   'P 1'
#
loop_
_entity.id
_entity.type
_entity.pdbx_description
1 polymer ?
#
loop_
_entity_poly.entity_id
_entity_poly.type
_entity_poly.pdbx_seq_one_letter_code
_entity_poly.pdbx_strand_id
1 'polypeptide(L)' 'MITSKNDILAQGQRWAKAAGAVVKSEGLEVSPLTSYGGEGLENFKGQEISSAAI' A
#
# COMPACT_ATOMS: atom_id res chain seq x y z
N MET A 1 -14.70 -2.19 -16.16
CA MET A 1 -13.73 -2.96 -15.34
C MET A 1 -12.36 -2.45 -15.72
N ILE A 2 -11.70 -1.65 -14.88
CA ILE A 2 -10.36 -1.11 -15.18
C ILE A 2 -9.38 -1.98 -14.39
N THR A 3 -8.72 -2.92 -15.06
CA THR A 3 -7.91 -3.97 -14.43
C THR A 3 -6.60 -3.41 -13.85
N SER A 4 -5.86 -2.62 -14.64
CA SER A 4 -4.53 -2.15 -14.26
C SER A 4 -4.51 -1.31 -12.98
N LYS A 5 -5.48 -0.40 -12.80
CA LYS A 5 -5.55 0.44 -11.60
C LYS A 5 -5.81 -0.40 -10.34
N ASN A 6 -6.74 -1.34 -10.43
CA ASN A 6 -7.11 -2.18 -9.31
C ASN A 6 -5.95 -3.09 -8.88
N ASP A 7 -5.16 -3.59 -9.84
CA ASP A 7 -4.01 -4.45 -9.55
C ASP A 7 -2.91 -3.70 -8.80
N ILE A 8 -2.61 -2.45 -9.20
CA ILE A 8 -1.62 -1.60 -8.50
C ILE A 8 -2.07 -1.30 -7.07
N LEU A 9 -3.32 -0.86 -6.89
CA LEU A 9 -3.86 -0.54 -5.58
C LEU A 9 -3.91 -1.76 -4.64
N ALA A 10 -4.24 -2.94 -5.18
CA ALA A 10 -4.23 -4.17 -4.41
C ALA A 10 -2.81 -4.61 -4.06
N GLN A 11 -1.83 -4.40 -4.95
CA GLN A 11 -0.43 -4.70 -4.69
C GLN A 11 0.13 -3.84 -3.55
N GLY A 12 -0.01 -2.51 -3.62
CA GLY A 12 0.47 -1.62 -2.57
C GLY A 12 -0.21 -1.89 -1.22
N GLN A 13 -1.52 -2.20 -1.23
CA GLN A 13 -2.23 -2.60 -0.02
C GLN A 13 -1.66 -3.88 0.60
N ARG A 14 -1.31 -4.89 -0.20
CA ARG A 14 -0.67 -6.12 0.30
C ARG A 14 0.68 -5.83 0.94
N TRP A 15 1.49 -4.97 0.32
CA TRP A 15 2.80 -4.59 0.87
C TRP A 15 2.68 -3.88 2.21
N ALA A 16 1.83 -2.86 2.31
CA ALA A 16 1.64 -2.13 3.57
C ALA A 16 1.10 -3.03 4.69
N LYS A 17 0.15 -3.93 4.38
CA LYS A 17 -0.35 -4.92 5.36
C LYS A 17 0.72 -5.90 5.79
N ALA A 18 1.55 -6.38 4.87
CA ALA A 18 2.68 -7.28 5.17
C ALA A 18 3.72 -6.60 6.09
N ALA A 19 3.92 -5.30 5.95
CA ALA A 19 4.76 -4.49 6.83
C ALA A 19 4.11 -4.20 8.21
N GLY A 20 2.85 -4.59 8.41
CA GLY A 20 2.12 -4.44 9.66
C GLY A 20 1.30 -3.15 9.77
N ALA A 21 1.07 -2.44 8.67
CA ALA A 21 0.16 -1.30 8.63
C ALA A 21 -1.31 -1.76 8.55
N VAL A 22 -2.23 -0.92 9.06
CA VAL A 22 -3.68 -1.13 8.95
C VAL A 22 -4.23 -0.22 7.86
N VAL A 23 -4.52 -0.79 6.68
CA VAL A 23 -5.08 -0.02 5.55
C VAL A 23 -6.60 0.00 5.63
N LYS A 24 -7.19 1.20 5.78
CA LYS A 24 -8.64 1.44 5.86
C LYS A 24 -9.29 1.82 4.53
N SER A 25 -8.50 2.08 3.50
CA SER A 25 -8.98 2.31 2.13
C SER A 25 -9.23 1.00 1.37
N GLU A 26 -10.00 1.08 0.27
CA GLU A 26 -10.25 -0.06 -0.62
C GLU A 26 -9.00 -0.54 -1.38
N GLY A 27 -7.93 0.26 -1.36
CA GLY A 27 -6.65 -0.05 -2.00
C GLY A 27 -5.66 1.08 -1.76
N LEU A 28 -4.37 0.77 -1.96
CA LEU A 28 -3.28 1.69 -1.62
C LEU A 28 -2.28 1.73 -2.76
N GLU A 29 -2.09 2.92 -3.32
CA GLU A 29 -0.99 3.20 -4.23
C GLU A 29 0.28 3.44 -3.41
N VAL A 30 1.37 2.80 -3.79
CA VAL A 30 2.68 2.99 -3.17
C VAL A 30 3.62 3.50 -4.25
N SER A 31 4.16 4.70 -4.05
CA SER A 31 5.12 5.26 -5.00
C SER A 31 6.36 4.37 -5.12
N PRO A 32 6.90 4.12 -6.33
CA PRO A 32 8.19 3.43 -6.50
C PRO A 32 9.37 4.14 -5.82
N LEU A 33 9.23 5.43 -5.50
CA LEU A 33 10.22 6.18 -4.71
C LEU A 33 10.14 5.87 -3.21
N THR A 34 8.97 5.44 -2.74
CA THR A 34 8.73 4.99 -1.36
C THR A 34 9.13 3.52 -1.22
N SER A 35 8.72 2.67 -2.17
CA SER A 35 9.01 1.24 -2.19
C SER A 35 8.89 0.69 -3.60
N TYR A 36 9.92 0.02 -4.08
CA TYR A 36 9.96 -0.55 -5.42
C TYR A 36 9.24 -1.92 -5.49
N GLY A 37 9.34 -2.72 -4.43
CA GLY A 37 8.80 -4.09 -4.35
C GLY A 37 8.16 -4.47 -3.03
N GLY A 38 7.88 -3.50 -2.14
CA GLY A 38 7.30 -3.71 -0.82
C GLY A 38 8.30 -3.61 0.34
N GLU A 39 9.57 -3.33 0.06
CA GLU A 39 10.61 -3.00 1.05
C GLU A 39 10.44 -1.59 1.65
N GLY A 40 11.00 -1.33 2.83
CA GLY A 40 11.07 0.02 3.40
C GLY A 40 9.76 0.54 4.02
N LEU A 41 8.72 -0.30 4.07
CA LEU A 41 7.40 0.06 4.62
C LEU A 41 7.27 -0.20 6.13
N GLU A 42 8.34 -0.66 6.80
CA GLU A 42 8.34 -1.00 8.23
C GLU A 42 7.98 0.19 9.12
N ASN A 43 8.25 1.41 8.64
CA ASN A 43 7.89 2.65 9.32
C ASN A 43 6.37 2.80 9.50
N PHE A 44 5.55 2.12 8.69
CA PHE A 44 4.09 2.13 8.79
C PHE A 44 3.52 1.07 9.73
N LYS A 45 4.36 0.25 10.37
CA LYS A 45 3.90 -0.79 11.30
C LYS A 45 3.06 -0.21 12.43
N GLY A 46 1.84 -0.72 12.59
CA GLY A 46 0.88 -0.27 13.60
C GLY A 46 0.18 1.06 13.26
N GLN A 47 0.51 1.70 12.14
CA GLN A 47 -0.17 2.92 11.69
C GLN A 47 -1.45 2.59 10.94
N GLU A 48 -2.46 3.46 11.07
CA GLU A 48 -3.68 3.39 10.27
C GLU A 48 -3.55 4.27 9.04
N ILE A 49 -3.52 3.67 7.86
CA ILE A 49 -3.48 4.38 6.58
C ILE A 49 -4.91 4.51 6.06
N SER A 50 -5.44 5.72 6.12
CA SER A 50 -6.77 6.05 5.60
C SER A 50 -6.72 6.73 4.22
N SER A 51 -5.52 7.12 3.76
CA SER A 51 -5.31 7.66 2.40
C SER A 51 -5.25 6.54 1.36
N ALA A 52 -5.52 6.89 0.11
CA ALA A 52 -5.38 5.97 -1.02
C ALA A 52 -3.95 5.90 -1.58
N ALA A 53 -3.01 6.72 -1.09
CA ALA A 53 -1.63 6.77 -1.56
C ALA A 53 -0.63 7.11 -0.45
N ILE A 54 0.58 6.55 -0.56
CA ILE A 54 1.78 6.82 0.26
C ILE A 54 3.08 6.76 -0.57
#